data_AF-A0A142B6U5-F1
#
_entry.id   AF-A0A142B6U5-F1
#
_cell.length_a   1.000
_cell.length_b   1.000
_cell.length_c   1.000
_cell.angle_alpha   90.00
_cell.angle_beta   90.00
_cell.angle_gamma   90.00
#
_symmetry.space_group_name_H-M   'P 1'
#
loop_
_entity.id
_entity.type
_entity.pdbx_description
1 polymer ?
#
loop_
_entity_poly.entity_id
_entity_poly.type
_entity_poly.pdbx_seq_one_letter_code
_entity_poly.pdbx_strand_id
1 'polypeptide(L)'
;MPSVRTKLENALQALKQENKKINPSAVEKRAGVANGSLKNHPMLKEMILAEKARQQQLNPDVSPVTKDQRKQVSKEKYNVLEARNGKLKAENSQFQAEMREMADSIAQLTWELHRYKTATRKDSPNVHKIKV
;
A
#
# COMPACT_ATOMS: atom_id res chain seq x y z
N MET A 1 -37.99 5.19 -15.41
CA MET A 1 -36.54 4.92 -15.46
C MET A 1 -35.90 5.84 -16.49
N PRO A 2 -34.87 6.63 -16.16
CA PRO A 2 -34.19 7.46 -17.16
C PRO A 2 -33.54 6.57 -18.22
N SER A 3 -33.62 7.00 -19.49
CA SER A 3 -33.03 6.26 -20.61
C SER A 3 -31.52 6.14 -20.44
N VAL A 4 -30.93 5.08 -21.01
CA VAL A 4 -29.47 4.86 -21.00
C VAL A 4 -28.71 6.06 -21.56
N ARG A 5 -29.25 6.67 -22.63
CA ARG A 5 -28.71 7.90 -23.23
C ARG A 5 -28.68 9.05 -22.23
N THR A 6 -29.78 9.30 -21.52
CA THR A 6 -29.87 10.38 -20.51
C THR A 6 -28.91 10.15 -19.35
N LYS A 7 -28.69 8.90 -18.92
CA LYS A 7 -27.70 8.56 -17.89
C LYS A 7 -26.27 8.88 -18.34
N LEU A 8 -25.94 8.59 -19.60
CA LEU A 8 -24.62 8.89 -20.19
C LEU A 8 -24.39 10.40 -20.34
N GLU A 9 -25.41 11.15 -20.77
CA GLU A 9 -25.36 12.62 -20.88
C GLU A 9 -25.15 13.27 -19.51
N ASN A 10 -25.91 12.84 -18.50
CA ASN A 10 -25.76 13.32 -17.12
C ASN A 10 -24.38 12.96 -16.54
N ALA A 11 -23.87 11.76 -16.83
CA ALA A 11 -22.55 11.34 -16.39
C ALA A 11 -21.42 12.15 -17.05
N LEU A 12 -21.58 12.51 -18.33
CA LEU A 12 -20.65 13.38 -19.02
C LEU A 12 -20.65 14.78 -18.40
N GLN A 13 -21.82 15.35 -18.12
CA GLN A 13 -21.94 16.67 -17.49
C GLN A 13 -21.35 16.67 -16.07
N ALA A 14 -21.61 15.63 -15.27
CA ALA A 14 -21.02 15.47 -13.95
C ALA A 14 -19.49 15.38 -14.01
N LEU A 15 -18.93 14.63 -14.96
CA LEU A 15 -17.47 14.53 -15.12
C LEU A 15 -16.83 15.84 -15.57
N LYS A 16 -17.55 16.66 -16.36
CA LYS A 16 -17.13 18.02 -16.72
C LYS A 16 -17.12 18.94 -15.49
N GLN A 17 -18.16 18.91 -14.67
CA GLN A 17 -18.24 19.72 -13.43
C GLN A 17 -17.17 19.31 -12.41
N GLU A 18 -16.94 18.01 -12.25
CA GLU A 18 -15.97 17.47 -11.30
C GLU A 18 -14.51 17.61 -11.80
N ASN A 19 -14.26 18.17 -13.00
CA ASN A 19 -12.95 18.26 -13.66
C ASN A 19 -12.18 16.93 -13.67
N LYS A 20 -12.90 15.81 -13.72
CA LYS A 20 -12.32 14.46 -13.73
C LYS A 20 -11.95 14.03 -15.15
N LYS A 21 -11.09 13.01 -15.23
CA LYS A 21 -10.65 12.42 -16.50
C LYS A 21 -11.84 11.90 -17.30
N ILE A 22 -12.11 12.51 -18.45
CA ILE A 22 -13.19 12.10 -19.35
C ILE A 22 -12.68 11.00 -20.27
N ASN A 23 -13.24 9.81 -20.14
CA ASN A 23 -13.01 8.69 -21.05
C ASN A 23 -14.29 7.84 -21.17
N PRO A 24 -14.48 7.11 -22.29
CA PRO A 24 -15.65 6.27 -22.52
C PRO A 24 -16.04 5.38 -21.33
N SER A 25 -15.08 4.65 -20.77
CA SER A 25 -15.32 3.74 -19.64
C SER A 25 -15.64 4.47 -18.33
N ALA A 26 -15.10 5.66 -18.12
CA ALA A 26 -15.38 6.48 -16.94
C ALA A 26 -16.80 7.05 -16.99
N VAL A 27 -17.25 7.46 -18.18
CA VAL A 27 -18.64 7.89 -18.38
C VAL A 27 -19.60 6.72 -18.16
N GLU A 28 -19.30 5.54 -18.69
CA GLU A 28 -20.12 4.32 -18.48
C GLU A 28 -20.20 3.92 -16.99
N LYS A 29 -19.06 3.94 -16.28
CA LYS A 29 -19.01 3.65 -14.84
C LYS A 29 -19.80 4.67 -14.02
N ARG A 30 -19.67 5.96 -14.35
CA ARG A 30 -20.38 7.03 -13.63
C ARG A 30 -21.89 7.01 -13.89
N ALA A 31 -22.29 6.62 -15.11
CA ALA A 31 -23.68 6.41 -15.49
C ALA A 31 -24.29 5.13 -14.91
N GLY A 32 -23.47 4.22 -14.36
CA GLY A 32 -23.91 2.93 -13.85
C GLY A 32 -24.45 2.00 -14.94
N VAL A 33 -23.89 2.08 -16.15
CA VAL A 33 -24.30 1.26 -17.30
C VAL A 33 -23.23 0.20 -17.62
N ALA A 34 -23.64 -0.86 -18.30
CA ALA A 34 -22.72 -1.92 -18.69
C ALA A 34 -21.60 -1.39 -19.60
N ASN A 35 -20.40 -1.98 -19.43
CA ASN A 35 -19.24 -1.65 -20.27
C ASN A 35 -19.57 -1.92 -21.74
N GLY A 36 -19.40 -0.91 -22.60
CA GLY A 36 -19.74 -1.00 -24.02
C GLY A 36 -21.13 -0.48 -24.38
N SER A 37 -21.92 0.01 -23.41
CA SER A 37 -23.19 0.70 -23.69
C SER A 37 -23.01 1.92 -24.60
N LEU A 38 -21.83 2.54 -24.61
CA LEU A 38 -21.53 3.68 -25.47
C LEU A 38 -21.40 3.29 -26.95
N LYS A 39 -21.24 2.00 -27.29
CA LYS A 39 -21.22 1.53 -28.69
C LYS A 39 -22.55 1.80 -29.40
N ASN A 40 -23.65 1.79 -28.65
CA ASN A 40 -25.01 1.99 -29.17
C ASN A 40 -25.32 3.48 -29.42
N HIS A 41 -24.43 4.39 -29.01
CA HIS A 41 -24.60 5.83 -29.12
C HIS A 41 -23.36 6.49 -29.74
N PRO A 42 -23.17 6.39 -31.07
CA PRO A 42 -21.98 6.88 -31.76
C PRO A 42 -21.76 8.40 -31.57
N MET A 43 -22.83 9.19 -31.58
CA MET A 43 -22.77 10.64 -31.35
C MET A 43 -22.21 11.01 -29.96
N LEU A 44 -22.61 10.28 -28.90
CA LEU A 44 -22.07 10.51 -27.56
C LEU A 44 -20.61 10.06 -27.45
N LYS A 45 -20.26 8.96 -28.14
CA LYS A 45 -18.89 8.46 -28.21
C LYS A 45 -17.94 9.49 -28.83
N GLU A 46 -18.33 10.10 -29.93
CA GLU A 46 -17.55 11.15 -30.61
C GLU A 46 -17.39 12.38 -29.72
N MET A 47 -18.46 12.82 -29.06
CA MET A 47 -18.42 13.94 -28.12
C MET A 47 -17.46 13.69 -26.94
N ILE A 48 -17.47 12.48 -26.37
CA ILE A 48 -16.57 12.09 -25.28
C ILE A 48 -15.11 12.04 -25.76
N LEU A 49 -14.86 11.57 -26.99
CA LEU A 49 -13.53 11.53 -27.57
C LEU A 49 -12.99 12.93 -27.88
N ALA A 50 -13.82 13.83 -28.40
CA ALA A 50 -13.48 15.23 -28.62
C ALA A 50 -13.15 15.93 -27.29
N GLU A 51 -13.97 15.71 -26.26
CA GLU A 51 -13.73 16.29 -24.93
C GLU A 51 -12.46 15.73 -24.28
N LYS A 52 -12.20 14.43 -24.44
CA LYS A 52 -10.93 13.82 -24.00
C LYS A 52 -9.73 14.46 -24.69
N ALA A 53 -9.81 14.70 -26.00
CA ALA A 53 -8.74 15.35 -26.75
C ALA A 53 -8.50 16.77 -26.25
N ARG A 54 -9.56 17.53 -25.97
CA ARG A 54 -9.48 18.88 -25.38
C ARG A 54 -8.82 18.87 -24.01
N GLN A 55 -9.19 17.94 -23.12
CA GLN A 55 -8.55 17.79 -21.80
C GLN A 55 -7.06 17.41 -21.93
N GLN A 56 -6.70 16.64 -22.95
CA GLN A 56 -5.33 16.21 -23.18
C GLN A 56 -4.45 17.35 -23.75
N GLN A 57 -5.02 18.28 -24.51
CA GLN A 57 -4.34 19.50 -24.95
C GLN A 57 -4.10 20.49 -23.81
N LEU A 58 -5.01 20.55 -22.82
CA LEU A 58 -4.89 21.45 -21.66
C LEU A 58 -3.79 21.02 -20.68
N ASN A 59 -3.42 19.74 -20.67
CA ASN A 59 -2.34 19.18 -19.84
C ASN A 59 -1.25 18.58 -20.74
N PRO A 60 -0.39 19.41 -21.36
CA PRO A 60 0.69 18.93 -22.24
C PRO A 60 1.81 18.20 -21.48
N ASP A 61 1.79 18.22 -20.15
CA ASP A 61 2.85 17.64 -19.30
C ASP A 61 2.85 16.10 -19.26
N VAL A 62 1.88 15.46 -19.92
CA VAL A 62 1.90 14.00 -20.16
C VAL A 62 2.31 13.74 -21.60
N SER A 63 3.52 14.20 -21.96
CA SER A 63 4.21 13.67 -23.12
C SER A 63 4.24 12.13 -23.02
N PRO A 64 3.96 11.38 -24.09
CA PRO A 64 4.01 9.94 -24.03
C PRO A 64 5.46 9.51 -23.81
N VAL A 65 5.83 9.29 -22.53
CA VAL A 65 7.12 8.72 -22.15
C VAL A 65 7.31 7.47 -22.99
N THR A 66 8.31 7.50 -23.88
CA THR A 66 8.60 6.42 -24.82
C THR A 66 8.87 5.13 -24.03
N LYS A 67 8.52 3.98 -24.61
CA LYS A 67 8.62 2.68 -23.90
C LYS A 67 10.04 2.43 -23.36
N ASP A 68 11.06 2.95 -24.03
CA ASP A 68 12.46 2.78 -23.64
C ASP A 68 12.85 3.65 -22.43
N GLN A 69 12.34 4.88 -22.33
CA GLN A 69 12.50 5.71 -21.12
C GLN A 69 11.83 5.05 -19.89
N ARG A 70 10.67 4.41 -20.07
CA ARG A 70 10.02 3.65 -18.97
C ARG A 70 10.85 2.45 -18.52
N LYS A 71 11.52 1.76 -19.44
CA LYS A 71 12.41 0.62 -19.13
C LYS A 71 13.67 1.08 -18.37
N GLN A 72 14.23 2.23 -18.74
CA GLN A 72 15.43 2.75 -18.09
C GLN A 72 15.12 3.23 -16.65
N VAL A 73 14.05 4.02 -16.47
CA VAL A 73 13.61 4.48 -15.14
C VAL A 73 13.21 3.30 -14.24
N SER A 74 12.66 2.22 -14.80
CA SER A 74 12.34 1.02 -14.00
C SER A 74 13.58 0.24 -13.59
N LYS A 75 14.62 0.18 -14.42
CA LYS A 75 15.90 -0.46 -14.08
C LYS A 75 16.65 0.31 -12.98
N GLU A 76 16.70 1.64 -13.08
CA GLU A 76 17.34 2.48 -12.04
C GLU A 76 16.62 2.36 -10.69
N LYS A 77 15.28 2.39 -10.69
CA LYS A 77 14.48 2.16 -9.48
C LYS A 77 14.72 0.78 -8.89
N TYR A 78 14.84 -0.25 -9.73
CA TYR A 78 15.13 -1.60 -9.29
C TYR A 78 16.49 -1.69 -8.59
N ASN A 79 17.54 -1.13 -9.18
CA ASN A 79 18.88 -1.13 -8.59
C ASN A 79 18.92 -0.39 -7.24
N VAL A 80 18.24 0.75 -7.13
CA VAL A 80 18.13 1.50 -5.86
C VAL A 80 17.39 0.68 -4.80
N LEU A 81 16.30 0.01 -5.18
CA LEU A 81 15.55 -0.86 -4.27
C LEU A 81 16.37 -2.07 -3.82
N GLU A 82 17.13 -2.68 -4.73
CA GLU A 82 18.01 -3.81 -4.43
C GLU A 82 19.11 -3.42 -3.44
N ALA A 83 19.80 -2.29 -3.69
CA ALA A 83 20.81 -1.77 -2.77
C ALA A 83 20.23 -1.47 -1.38
N ARG A 84 19.05 -0.84 -1.32
CA ARG A 84 18.36 -0.57 -0.05
C ARG A 84 17.94 -1.86 0.66
N ASN A 85 17.46 -2.86 -0.08
CA ASN A 85 17.07 -4.15 0.49
C ASN A 85 18.29 -4.89 1.06
N GLY A 86 19.42 -4.86 0.36
CA GLY A 86 20.69 -5.40 0.84
C GLY A 86 21.12 -4.76 2.17
N LYS A 87 21.08 -3.42 2.26
CA LYS A 87 21.39 -2.70 3.50
C LYS A 87 20.45 -3.10 4.64
N LEU A 88 19.15 -3.13 4.39
CA LEU A 88 18.16 -3.52 5.40
C LEU A 88 18.34 -4.97 5.88
N LYS A 89 18.73 -5.90 4.99
CA LYS A 89 19.04 -7.27 5.38
C LYS A 89 20.27 -7.36 6.27
N ALA A 90 21.31 -6.59 5.97
CA ALA A 90 22.51 -6.53 6.80
C ALA A 90 22.20 -5.98 8.19
N GLU A 91 21.50 -4.85 8.28
CA GLU A 91 21.06 -4.25 9.55
C GLU A 91 20.17 -5.21 10.36
N ASN A 92 19.21 -5.88 9.71
CA ASN A 92 18.34 -6.84 10.38
C ASN A 92 19.12 -8.06 10.90
N SER A 93 20.10 -8.55 10.14
CA SER A 93 20.96 -9.66 10.58
C SER A 93 21.80 -9.25 11.81
N GLN A 94 22.30 -8.02 11.83
CA GLN A 94 23.00 -7.46 12.98
C GLN A 94 22.09 -7.39 14.21
N PHE A 95 20.88 -6.82 14.08
CA PHE A 95 19.93 -6.74 15.19
C PHE A 95 19.53 -8.12 15.72
N GLN A 96 19.36 -9.11 14.84
CA GLN A 96 19.08 -10.48 15.27
C GLN A 96 20.23 -11.09 16.08
N ALA A 97 21.48 -10.82 15.71
CA ALA A 97 22.64 -11.25 16.47
C ALA A 97 22.68 -10.57 17.85
N GLU A 98 22.52 -9.25 17.90
CA GLU A 98 22.48 -8.48 19.16
C GLU A 98 21.34 -8.96 20.09
N MET A 99 20.15 -9.22 19.54
CA MET A 99 19.03 -9.78 20.31
C MET A 99 19.35 -11.14 20.91
N ARG A 100 20.07 -11.99 20.17
CA ARG A 100 20.47 -13.31 20.65
C ARG A 100 21.47 -13.20 21.80
N GLU A 101 22.47 -12.34 21.67
CA GLU A 101 23.46 -12.10 22.74
C GLU A 101 22.81 -11.53 24.01
N MET A 102 21.86 -10.60 23.86
CA MET A 102 21.08 -10.08 24.98
C MET A 102 20.23 -11.17 25.64
N ALA A 103 19.59 -12.03 24.86
CA ALA A 103 18.81 -13.15 25.39
C ALA A 103 19.69 -14.13 26.19
N ASP A 104 20.86 -14.47 25.68
CA ASP A 104 21.81 -15.34 26.38
C ASP A 104 22.30 -14.69 27.68
N SER A 105 22.57 -13.39 27.66
CA SER A 105 22.96 -12.62 28.86
C SER A 105 21.84 -12.60 29.92
N ILE A 106 20.58 -12.39 29.50
CA ILE A 106 19.41 -12.43 30.39
C ILE A 106 19.27 -13.83 31.01
N ALA A 107 19.45 -14.89 30.21
CA ALA A 107 19.36 -16.26 30.71
C ALA A 107 20.44 -16.52 31.78
N GLN A 108 21.68 -16.11 31.55
CA GLN A 108 22.77 -16.24 32.53
C GLN A 108 22.47 -15.48 33.83
N LEU A 109 22.04 -14.22 33.74
CA LEU A 109 21.67 -13.42 34.90
C LEU A 109 20.48 -14.04 35.67
N THR A 110 19.52 -14.62 34.95
CA THR A 110 18.38 -15.31 35.56
C THR A 110 18.83 -16.53 36.35
N TRP A 111 19.76 -17.31 35.82
CA TRP A 111 20.36 -18.45 36.51
C TRP A 111 21.13 -18.04 37.76
N GLU A 112 21.97 -17.00 37.66
CA GLU A 112 22.71 -16.48 38.81
C GLU A 112 21.77 -15.94 39.89
N LEU A 113 20.70 -15.23 39.51
CA LEU A 113 19.67 -14.78 40.44
C LEU A 113 18.96 -15.97 41.14
N HIS A 114 18.61 -17.01 40.38
CA HIS A 114 18.01 -18.22 40.94
C HIS A 114 18.95 -18.91 41.92
N ARG A 115 20.23 -19.03 41.55
CA ARG A 115 21.29 -19.59 42.40
C ARG A 115 21.48 -18.78 43.68
N TYR A 116 21.51 -17.45 43.58
CA TYR A 116 21.62 -16.58 44.74
C TYR A 116 20.42 -16.73 45.67
N LYS A 117 19.19 -16.72 45.12
CA LYS A 117 17.96 -16.93 45.90
C LYS A 117 17.93 -18.28 46.61
N THR A 118 18.39 -19.34 45.96
CA THR A 118 18.44 -20.68 46.57
C THR A 118 19.53 -20.78 47.64
N ALA A 119 20.72 -20.22 47.40
CA ALA A 119 21.82 -20.21 48.36
C ALA A 119 21.54 -19.35 49.61
N THR A 120 20.77 -18.26 49.46
CA THR A 120 20.40 -17.36 50.56
C THR A 120 19.07 -17.71 51.22
N ARG A 121 18.38 -18.76 50.76
CA ARG A 121 17.18 -19.30 51.40
C ARG A 121 17.58 -20.04 52.68
N LYS A 122 18.02 -19.28 53.70
CA LYS A 122 18.02 -19.74 55.09
C LYS A 122 16.56 -19.93 55.47
N ASP A 123 16.20 -21.18 55.74
CA ASP A 123 15.01 -21.63 56.47
C ASP A 123 13.91 -20.58 56.59
N SER A 124 13.09 -20.46 55.54
CA SER A 124 11.79 -19.83 55.70
C SER A 124 11.08 -20.65 56.78
N PRO A 125 10.64 -20.07 57.91
CA PRO A 125 9.94 -20.83 58.93
C PRO A 125 8.66 -21.32 58.27
N ASN A 126 8.72 -22.59 57.86
CA ASN A 126 7.60 -23.35 57.40
C ASN A 126 6.57 -23.22 58.52
N VAL A 127 5.42 -22.59 58.23
CA VAL A 127 4.35 -22.27 59.18
C VAL A 127 3.91 -23.55 59.89
N HIS A 128 4.63 -23.93 60.95
CA HIS A 128 4.36 -25.12 61.73
C HIS A 128 3.36 -24.74 62.81
N LYS A 129 2.09 -25.01 62.47
CA LYS A 129 0.98 -25.33 63.37
C LYS A 129 0.89 -24.45 64.62
N ILE A 130 -0.01 -23.48 64.57
CA ILE A 130 -0.67 -22.96 65.77
C ILE A 130 -1.27 -24.17 66.50
N LYS A 131 -0.71 -24.52 67.67
CA LYS A 131 -1.36 -25.44 68.60
C LYS A 131 -2.47 -24.68 69.30
N VAL A 132 -3.69 -25.19 69.15
CA VAL A 132 -4.88 -24.87 69.95
C VAL A 132 -4.68 -25.39 71.37
#